data_AF-G0L4I7-F1
#
_entry.id   AF-G0L4I7-F1
#
_cell.length_a   1.000
_cell.length_b   1.000
_cell.length_c   1.000
_cell.angle_alpha   90.00
_cell.angle_beta   90.00
_cell.angle_gamma   90.00
#
_symmetry.space_group_name_H-M   'P 1'
#
loop_
_entity.id
_entity.type
_entity.pdbx_description
1 polymer ?
#
loop_
_entity_poly.entity_id
_entity_poly.type
_entity_poly.pdbx_seq_one_letter_code
_entity_poly.pdbx_strand_id
1 'polypeptide(L)'
;MTPFFSRPLLGLSAGLLLMGCGSTALVSTPIANIDTTPLKISDLTDAQKKNWGHLDLVADTIPGMSVDKAYAEIIKNKKGETVIVAVLDSGMDLDHEDLKDVLWTNRGEKAGDGIDNDKNGYIDDIHGYNFLGESYNEQLEATRIVKLKLGDASLQAKAKAKVDSEYAKAGQQKQQYEQIYQAVKNADDAVKKELGKETYTKKDLAAIEPKDETMQQNIGILTQMLTYEDSIPEVLEQIEGGIKYFSDQLNYNYNVDFNGREVVGDDPYDITDLGYGNGNPKNRVEDESHGTHVAGIIAAKRNNGKGANGVANNVAIMSIRAVPNGDEYDKDIALGIRYAVDNGAKVINGSFGKGFSPKAEWVYDAIKYAADNDVLFVHAAGNEGADLDDPANPNFPNDQVDNGPEIADNVLTVGALSSKYGSEMLASFSNYGAVNVDVFAPGDEIYSTMPDNSYDFQGGTSMAAPAVAGVAALIRSYYPKLTASQVKHIIMESGLAPRVKVILGGDAAKTASLDKVSTSGKIVNAYNALIMADNVAKGKIKL
;
A
#
# COMPACT_ATOMS: atom_id res chain seq x y z
N MET A 1 5.18 -29.36 -85.65
CA MET A 1 4.46 -28.09 -85.87
C MET A 1 3.29 -28.04 -84.90
N THR A 2 3.33 -27.07 -84.01
CA THR A 2 2.25 -26.57 -83.12
C THR A 2 0.94 -26.26 -83.89
N PRO A 3 -0.21 -25.94 -83.27
CA PRO A 3 -0.74 -26.18 -81.90
C PRO A 3 -2.32 -26.30 -81.80
N PHE A 4 -2.85 -26.23 -80.56
CA PHE A 4 -4.20 -25.81 -80.08
C PHE A 4 -5.40 -26.79 -79.97
N PHE A 5 -5.84 -26.99 -78.70
CA PHE A 5 -7.21 -26.92 -78.11
C PHE A 5 -8.33 -27.83 -78.70
N SER A 6 -9.19 -28.54 -77.95
CA SER A 6 -9.97 -28.13 -76.76
C SER A 6 -10.98 -29.22 -76.32
N ARG A 7 -11.33 -29.22 -75.01
CA ARG A 7 -12.68 -29.43 -74.42
C ARG A 7 -13.29 -30.87 -74.35
N PRO A 8 -14.41 -31.12 -73.61
CA PRO A 8 -14.59 -31.12 -72.14
C PRO A 8 -15.48 -32.31 -71.66
N LEU A 9 -15.92 -32.38 -70.39
CA LEU A 9 -17.24 -32.84 -69.85
C LEU A 9 -17.09 -33.20 -68.34
N LEU A 10 -17.74 -32.47 -67.41
CA LEU A 10 -19.08 -32.72 -66.78
C LEU A 10 -19.10 -33.96 -65.83
N GLY A 11 -19.54 -33.90 -64.57
CA GLY A 11 -20.23 -32.84 -63.81
C GLY A 11 -20.52 -33.22 -62.34
N LEU A 12 -21.13 -32.26 -61.63
CA LEU A 12 -21.86 -32.25 -60.35
C LEU A 12 -21.50 -33.23 -59.21
N SER A 13 -21.26 -32.70 -58.01
CA SER A 13 -22.27 -32.63 -56.92
C SER A 13 -21.68 -32.08 -55.61
N ALA A 14 -22.58 -31.72 -54.68
CA ALA A 14 -22.46 -30.79 -53.57
C ALA A 14 -21.57 -31.22 -52.38
N GLY A 15 -21.13 -30.23 -51.60
CA GLY A 15 -20.58 -30.42 -50.26
C GLY A 15 -20.08 -29.11 -49.65
N LEU A 16 -20.94 -28.40 -48.91
CA LEU A 16 -20.51 -27.40 -47.94
C LEU A 16 -19.66 -28.09 -46.85
N LEU A 17 -18.46 -27.58 -46.60
CA LEU A 17 -17.72 -27.78 -45.36
C LEU A 17 -17.21 -26.44 -44.85
N LEU A 18 -17.96 -25.90 -43.89
CA LEU A 18 -17.46 -25.00 -42.85
C LEU A 18 -16.48 -25.78 -41.97
N MET A 19 -15.30 -25.21 -41.71
CA MET A 19 -14.44 -25.34 -40.51
C MET A 19 -13.00 -24.95 -40.91
N GLY A 20 -12.25 -24.15 -40.16
CA GLY A 20 -12.54 -23.56 -38.87
C GLY A 20 -11.61 -22.37 -38.60
N CYS A 21 -12.15 -21.39 -37.88
CA CYS A 21 -11.36 -20.45 -37.11
C CYS A 21 -10.62 -21.26 -36.03
N GLY A 22 -9.33 -21.49 -36.25
CA GLY A 22 -8.44 -21.92 -35.18
C GLY A 22 -8.35 -20.77 -34.17
N SER A 23 -8.98 -20.94 -33.01
CA SER A 23 -8.69 -20.14 -31.83
C SER A 23 -7.21 -20.33 -31.51
N THR A 24 -6.39 -19.31 -31.73
CA THR A 24 -5.05 -19.25 -31.16
C THR A 24 -5.20 -19.15 -29.65
N ALA A 25 -5.18 -20.31 -28.98
CA ALA A 25 -4.89 -20.35 -27.56
C ALA A 25 -3.45 -19.83 -27.41
N LEU A 26 -3.32 -18.56 -27.02
CA LEU A 26 -2.06 -18.04 -26.47
C LEU A 26 -1.80 -18.82 -25.18
N VAL A 27 -1.10 -19.95 -25.30
CA VAL A 27 -0.43 -20.57 -24.16
C VAL A 27 0.86 -19.79 -24.00
N SER A 28 0.75 -18.62 -23.39
CA SER A 28 1.90 -17.88 -22.89
C SER A 28 2.47 -18.69 -21.72
N THR A 29 3.69 -19.20 -21.85
CA THR A 29 4.39 -19.88 -20.76
C THR A 29 4.95 -18.83 -19.80
N PRO A 30 4.84 -19.03 -18.47
CA PRO A 30 5.46 -18.16 -17.48
C PRO A 30 6.94 -17.91 -17.77
N ILE A 31 7.42 -16.70 -17.46
CA ILE A 31 8.81 -16.30 -17.71
C ILE A 31 9.73 -17.08 -16.77
N ALA A 32 10.65 -17.87 -17.34
CA ALA A 32 11.49 -18.80 -16.58
C ALA A 32 12.95 -18.32 -16.33
N ASN A 33 13.39 -17.20 -16.91
CA ASN A 33 14.81 -16.82 -16.85
C ASN A 33 15.02 -15.29 -16.80
N ILE A 34 14.92 -14.69 -15.60
CA ILE A 34 15.04 -13.24 -15.37
C ILE A 34 16.44 -12.80 -14.88
N ASP A 35 17.33 -13.72 -14.52
CA ASP A 35 18.66 -13.40 -14.01
C ASP A 35 19.64 -12.90 -15.09
N THR A 36 19.28 -13.07 -16.36
CA THR A 36 20.05 -12.54 -17.50
C THR A 36 19.61 -11.13 -17.89
N THR A 37 18.60 -10.56 -17.23
CA THR A 37 18.13 -9.19 -17.49
C THR A 37 19.20 -8.19 -17.05
N PRO A 38 19.66 -7.30 -17.94
CA PRO A 38 20.66 -6.30 -17.59
C PRO A 38 20.10 -5.30 -16.57
N LEU A 39 20.96 -4.79 -15.70
CA LEU A 39 20.62 -3.69 -14.80
C LEU A 39 20.33 -2.43 -15.63
N LYS A 40 19.31 -1.68 -15.22
CA LYS A 40 19.07 -0.34 -15.77
C LYS A 40 20.09 0.63 -15.15
N ILE A 41 20.92 1.25 -15.99
CA ILE A 41 22.00 2.17 -15.55
C ILE A 41 21.60 3.64 -15.73
N SER A 42 20.57 3.93 -16.53
CA SER A 42 20.04 5.27 -16.70
C SER A 42 18.91 5.56 -15.71
N ASP A 43 18.81 6.82 -15.27
CA ASP A 43 17.68 7.30 -14.47
C ASP A 43 16.33 7.03 -15.16
N LEU A 44 15.29 6.87 -14.34
CA LEU A 44 13.92 6.77 -14.83
C LEU A 44 13.46 8.12 -15.38
N THR A 45 12.78 8.09 -16.53
CA THR A 45 12.03 9.26 -17.00
C THR A 45 10.87 9.55 -16.04
N ASP A 46 10.34 10.78 -16.01
CA ASP A 46 9.22 11.12 -15.12
C ASP A 46 8.00 10.23 -15.35
N ALA A 47 7.72 9.88 -16.61
CA ALA A 47 6.66 8.94 -16.95
C ALA A 47 6.93 7.53 -16.41
N GLN A 48 8.19 7.09 -16.41
CA GLN A 48 8.56 5.81 -15.80
C GLN A 48 8.44 5.86 -14.29
N LYS A 49 8.93 6.93 -13.62
CA LYS A 49 8.78 7.11 -12.17
C LYS A 49 7.32 7.03 -11.73
N LYS A 50 6.43 7.74 -12.42
CA LYS A 50 5.00 7.79 -12.08
C LYS A 50 4.23 6.48 -12.35
N ASN A 51 4.82 5.50 -13.04
CA ASN A 51 4.13 4.27 -13.44
C ASN A 51 5.00 3.01 -13.25
N TRP A 52 6.11 3.10 -12.50
CA TRP A 52 7.14 2.05 -12.51
C TRP A 52 6.61 0.70 -11.99
N GLY A 53 5.70 0.72 -11.01
CA GLY A 53 5.09 -0.48 -10.45
C GLY A 53 4.27 -1.29 -11.46
N HIS A 54 3.87 -0.68 -12.58
CA HIS A 54 3.09 -1.34 -13.64
C HIS A 54 3.95 -1.95 -14.76
N LEU A 55 5.23 -1.59 -14.79
CA LEU A 55 6.17 -1.99 -15.85
C LEU A 55 6.57 -3.47 -15.72
N ASP A 56 7.20 -4.00 -16.77
CA ASP A 56 7.62 -5.40 -16.87
C ASP A 56 9.14 -5.53 -16.72
N LEU A 57 9.59 -6.45 -15.87
CA LEU A 57 11.03 -6.64 -15.62
C LEU A 57 11.81 -6.99 -16.89
N VAL A 58 11.25 -7.81 -17.77
CA VAL A 58 11.97 -8.27 -18.97
C VAL A 58 11.96 -7.22 -20.07
N ALA A 59 10.83 -6.55 -20.28
CA ALA A 59 10.68 -5.54 -21.33
C ALA A 59 11.30 -4.18 -20.94
N ASP A 60 11.16 -3.78 -19.68
CA ASP A 60 11.48 -2.43 -19.21
C ASP A 60 12.69 -2.37 -18.27
N THR A 61 13.26 -3.52 -17.88
CA THR A 61 14.37 -3.67 -16.90
C THR A 61 14.05 -3.11 -15.51
N ILE A 62 12.76 -2.98 -15.18
CA ILE A 62 12.23 -2.41 -13.94
C ILE A 62 11.40 -3.47 -13.22
N PRO A 63 11.60 -3.73 -11.91
CA PRO A 63 10.94 -4.80 -11.18
C PRO A 63 9.47 -4.46 -10.82
N GLY A 64 8.68 -4.04 -11.80
CA GLY A 64 7.23 -3.87 -11.66
C GLY A 64 6.46 -5.19 -11.79
N MET A 65 5.14 -5.12 -11.63
CA MET A 65 4.27 -6.29 -11.62
C MET A 65 3.74 -6.70 -13.00
N SER A 66 4.24 -6.12 -14.10
CA SER A 66 3.75 -6.37 -15.47
C SER A 66 2.25 -6.10 -15.66
N VAL A 67 1.71 -5.10 -14.95
CA VAL A 67 0.27 -4.74 -15.00
C VAL A 67 -0.11 -4.26 -16.40
N ASP A 68 0.68 -3.36 -16.99
CA ASP A 68 0.37 -2.79 -18.30
C ASP A 68 0.41 -3.87 -19.40
N LYS A 69 1.34 -4.81 -19.29
CA LYS A 69 1.43 -5.97 -20.16
C LYS A 69 0.23 -6.91 -20.00
N ALA A 70 -0.23 -7.15 -18.78
CA ALA A 70 -1.44 -7.92 -18.51
C ALA A 70 -2.68 -7.30 -19.19
N TYR A 71 -2.81 -5.97 -19.10
CA TYR A 71 -3.86 -5.23 -19.82
C TYR A 71 -3.73 -5.34 -21.33
N ALA A 72 -2.54 -5.15 -21.88
CA ALA A 72 -2.30 -5.15 -23.31
C ALA A 72 -2.49 -6.53 -23.97
N GLU A 73 -2.12 -7.62 -23.29
CA GLU A 73 -2.01 -8.93 -23.91
C GLU A 73 -3.09 -9.93 -23.49
N ILE A 74 -3.47 -9.94 -22.20
CA ILE A 74 -4.37 -10.96 -21.62
C ILE A 74 -5.79 -10.42 -21.48
N ILE A 75 -5.94 -9.24 -20.88
CA ILE A 75 -7.24 -8.62 -20.59
C ILE A 75 -7.82 -8.05 -21.88
N LYS A 76 -7.09 -7.15 -22.56
CA LYS A 76 -7.55 -6.46 -23.77
C LYS A 76 -8.95 -5.87 -23.57
N ASN A 77 -9.94 -6.42 -24.28
CA ASN A 77 -11.33 -5.98 -24.24
C ASN A 77 -12.23 -6.92 -23.42
N LYS A 78 -11.66 -7.86 -22.66
CA LYS A 78 -12.44 -8.75 -21.79
C LYS A 78 -13.11 -7.93 -20.70
N LYS A 79 -14.39 -8.23 -20.46
CA LYS A 79 -15.16 -7.69 -19.35
C LYS A 79 -15.00 -8.60 -18.15
N GLY A 80 -14.62 -8.05 -17.01
CA GLY A 80 -14.62 -8.74 -15.72
C GLY A 80 -15.85 -8.36 -14.90
N GLU A 81 -16.05 -9.05 -13.79
CA GLU A 81 -17.06 -8.72 -12.78
C GLU A 81 -16.52 -7.65 -11.82
N THR A 82 -17.40 -6.80 -11.29
CA THR A 82 -17.00 -5.81 -10.29
C THR A 82 -16.68 -6.50 -8.97
N VAL A 83 -15.47 -6.28 -8.46
CA VAL A 83 -15.00 -6.82 -7.19
C VAL A 83 -15.04 -5.74 -6.12
N ILE A 84 -15.69 -6.01 -5.00
CA ILE A 84 -15.65 -5.11 -3.84
C ILE A 84 -14.31 -5.30 -3.13
N VAL A 85 -13.55 -4.22 -3.00
CA VAL A 85 -12.28 -4.17 -2.27
C VAL A 85 -12.44 -3.20 -1.11
N ALA A 86 -12.28 -3.69 0.11
CA ALA A 86 -12.29 -2.84 1.29
C ALA A 86 -10.89 -2.29 1.57
N VAL A 87 -10.80 -1.00 1.84
CA VAL A 87 -9.58 -0.31 2.29
C VAL A 87 -9.78 0.00 3.77
N LEU A 88 -9.17 -0.81 4.63
CA LEU A 88 -9.18 -0.65 6.08
C LEU A 88 -7.97 0.20 6.48
N ASP A 89 -8.20 1.48 6.73
CA ASP A 89 -7.15 2.50 6.79
C ASP A 89 -7.60 3.74 7.62
N SER A 90 -6.97 4.88 7.37
CA SER A 90 -7.21 6.21 7.94
C SER A 90 -8.42 6.93 7.34
N GLY A 91 -9.18 6.27 6.46
CA GLY A 91 -10.20 6.93 5.63
C GLY A 91 -9.61 7.54 4.37
N MET A 92 -10.47 7.96 3.44
CA MET A 92 -10.03 8.46 2.13
C MET A 92 -10.89 9.62 1.65
N ASP A 93 -10.37 10.41 0.71
CA ASP A 93 -11.13 11.47 0.06
C ASP A 93 -12.15 10.85 -0.93
N LEU A 94 -13.40 10.75 -0.47
CA LEU A 94 -14.51 10.20 -1.24
C LEU A 94 -14.89 11.06 -2.45
N ASP A 95 -14.44 12.32 -2.50
CA ASP A 95 -14.75 13.25 -3.59
C ASP A 95 -13.67 13.29 -4.68
N HIS A 96 -12.56 12.56 -4.48
CA HIS A 96 -11.42 12.54 -5.37
C HIS A 96 -11.83 12.12 -6.80
N GLU A 97 -11.36 12.87 -7.80
CA GLU A 97 -11.79 12.74 -9.19
C GLU A 97 -11.53 11.38 -9.83
N ASP A 98 -10.50 10.67 -9.36
CA ASP A 98 -10.14 9.32 -9.80
C ASP A 98 -10.79 8.19 -8.98
N LEU A 99 -11.45 8.50 -7.86
CA LEU A 99 -12.00 7.51 -6.92
C LEU A 99 -13.53 7.53 -6.83
N LYS A 100 -14.17 8.70 -6.92
CA LYS A 100 -15.62 8.85 -6.70
C LYS A 100 -16.51 7.97 -7.60
N ASP A 101 -16.04 7.64 -8.81
CA ASP A 101 -16.77 6.80 -9.77
C ASP A 101 -16.61 5.29 -9.48
N VAL A 102 -15.69 4.92 -8.59
CA VAL A 102 -15.35 3.52 -8.25
C VAL A 102 -15.61 3.22 -6.77
N LEU A 103 -16.35 4.05 -6.04
CA LEU A 103 -16.75 3.76 -4.66
C LEU A 103 -17.81 2.66 -4.61
N TRP A 104 -17.69 1.76 -3.64
CA TRP A 104 -18.78 0.89 -3.23
C TRP A 104 -19.90 1.73 -2.64
N THR A 105 -21.16 1.34 -2.88
CA THR A 105 -22.33 2.03 -2.34
C THR A 105 -23.25 1.02 -1.68
N ASN A 106 -23.51 1.18 -0.38
CA ASN A 106 -24.56 0.44 0.29
C ASN A 106 -25.92 0.88 -0.27
N ARG A 107 -26.60 -0.01 -1.01
CA ARG A 107 -27.92 0.26 -1.57
C ARG A 107 -29.06 0.03 -0.57
N GLY A 108 -28.75 -0.57 0.58
CA GLY A 108 -29.66 -0.72 1.70
C GLY A 108 -29.91 0.60 2.44
N GLU A 109 -28.95 1.53 2.36
CA GLU A 109 -28.95 2.78 3.10
C GLU A 109 -29.52 4.00 2.35
N LYS A 110 -29.94 5.00 3.12
CA LYS A 110 -30.33 6.32 2.63
C LYS A 110 -29.46 7.38 3.27
N ALA A 111 -28.65 8.05 2.45
CA ALA A 111 -27.66 8.99 2.94
C ALA A 111 -28.25 10.09 3.84
N GLY A 112 -27.80 10.12 5.09
CA GLY A 112 -28.00 11.23 6.02
C GLY A 112 -29.37 11.29 6.66
N ASP A 113 -30.09 10.17 6.74
CA ASP A 113 -31.35 10.10 7.48
C ASP A 113 -31.16 9.72 8.96
N GLY A 114 -29.93 9.33 9.36
CA GLY A 114 -29.59 8.98 10.74
C GLY A 114 -30.15 7.63 11.18
N ILE A 115 -30.57 6.78 10.25
CA ILE A 115 -31.20 5.50 10.51
C ILE A 115 -30.39 4.40 9.83
N ASP A 116 -30.12 3.32 10.55
CA ASP A 116 -29.69 2.04 9.97
C ASP A 116 -30.88 1.41 9.22
N ASN A 117 -30.94 1.67 7.90
CA ASN A 117 -32.05 1.33 7.02
C ASN A 117 -32.06 -0.17 6.70
N ASP A 118 -30.88 -0.78 6.54
CA ASP A 118 -30.71 -2.19 6.22
C ASP A 118 -30.61 -3.12 7.44
N LYS A 119 -30.47 -2.53 8.64
CA LYS A 119 -30.38 -3.19 9.95
C LYS A 119 -29.13 -4.03 10.12
N ASN A 120 -28.03 -3.62 9.49
CA ASN A 120 -26.72 -4.27 9.62
C ASN A 120 -25.94 -3.82 10.87
N GLY A 121 -26.46 -2.83 11.62
CA GLY A 121 -25.86 -2.26 12.83
C GLY A 121 -25.06 -0.98 12.60
N TYR A 122 -24.98 -0.48 11.37
CA TYR A 122 -24.13 0.63 10.96
C TYR A 122 -24.97 1.75 10.33
N ILE A 123 -25.16 2.84 11.08
CA ILE A 123 -25.97 3.97 10.64
C ILE A 123 -25.27 4.72 9.49
N ASP A 124 -26.00 4.96 8.40
CA ASP A 124 -25.60 5.79 7.25
C ASP A 124 -24.28 5.33 6.56
N ASP A 125 -23.98 4.03 6.51
CA ASP A 125 -22.73 3.45 6.01
C ASP A 125 -22.59 3.43 4.45
N ILE A 126 -22.93 4.54 3.79
CA ILE A 126 -23.12 4.64 2.34
C ILE A 126 -21.91 4.17 1.52
N HIS A 127 -20.70 4.59 1.89
CA HIS A 127 -19.46 4.23 1.17
C HIS A 127 -18.49 3.42 2.03
N GLY A 128 -18.99 2.92 3.17
CA GLY A 128 -18.22 2.27 4.21
C GLY A 128 -18.46 2.92 5.57
N TYR A 129 -17.61 2.60 6.55
CA TYR A 129 -17.86 2.95 7.95
C TYR A 129 -16.63 3.49 8.67
N ASN A 130 -16.86 4.37 9.65
CA ASN A 130 -15.83 4.98 10.48
C ASN A 130 -15.95 4.54 11.93
N PHE A 131 -15.04 3.66 12.35
CA PHE A 131 -14.94 3.13 13.71
C PHE A 131 -14.30 4.12 14.69
N LEU A 132 -13.64 5.18 14.20
CA LEU A 132 -13.01 6.19 15.05
C LEU A 132 -13.96 7.31 15.48
N GLY A 133 -15.19 7.35 14.94
CA GLY A 133 -16.12 8.44 15.19
C GLY A 133 -15.47 9.81 14.92
N GLU A 134 -15.42 10.67 15.93
CA GLU A 134 -14.78 11.99 15.84
C GLU A 134 -13.31 12.00 16.30
N SER A 135 -12.76 10.86 16.70
CA SER A 135 -11.35 10.74 17.11
C SER A 135 -10.41 10.80 15.91
N TYR A 136 -9.27 11.47 16.11
CA TYR A 136 -8.22 11.60 15.11
C TYR A 136 -6.85 11.34 15.73
N ASN A 137 -6.45 12.15 16.73
CA ASN A 137 -5.23 11.93 17.47
C ASN A 137 -5.46 10.84 18.51
N GLU A 138 -4.59 9.82 18.52
CA GLU A 138 -4.67 8.70 19.45
C GLU A 138 -3.31 8.33 20.03
N GLN A 139 -3.37 7.59 21.13
CA GLN A 139 -2.19 6.98 21.73
C GLN A 139 -1.73 5.77 20.91
N LEU A 140 -0.42 5.56 20.81
CA LEU A 140 0.13 4.28 20.36
C LEU A 140 -0.22 3.18 21.37
N GLU A 141 -0.28 1.92 20.93
CA GLU A 141 -0.72 0.80 21.78
C GLU A 141 0.20 0.63 22.99
N ALA A 142 1.52 0.83 22.81
CA ALA A 142 2.47 0.78 23.92
C ALA A 142 2.11 1.82 25.02
N THR A 143 1.68 3.01 24.65
CA THR A 143 1.25 4.07 25.59
C THR A 143 -0.04 3.68 26.29
N ARG A 144 -1.00 3.08 25.57
CA ARG A 144 -2.25 2.55 26.13
C ARG A 144 -2.00 1.43 27.14
N ILE A 145 -1.10 0.50 26.82
CA ILE A 145 -0.65 -0.57 27.73
C ILE A 145 -0.10 0.01 29.03
N VAL A 146 0.73 1.06 28.96
CA VAL A 146 1.29 1.71 30.16
C VAL A 146 0.20 2.40 30.98
N LYS A 147 -0.66 3.20 30.33
CA LYS A 147 -1.73 3.98 30.97
C LYS A 147 -2.74 3.07 31.68
N LEU A 148 -3.20 2.04 30.98
CA LEU A 148 -4.30 1.17 31.41
C LEU A 148 -3.82 -0.12 32.10
N LYS A 149 -2.49 -0.36 32.13
CA LYS A 149 -1.86 -1.56 32.71
C LYS A 149 -2.38 -2.86 32.07
N LEU A 150 -2.41 -2.88 30.75
CA LEU A 150 -2.92 -4.01 29.97
C LEU A 150 -1.89 -5.15 29.92
N GLY A 151 -2.39 -6.39 29.84
CA GLY A 151 -1.57 -7.60 29.75
C GLY A 151 -0.71 -7.86 30.99
N ASP A 152 0.29 -8.74 30.84
CA ASP A 152 1.16 -9.15 31.94
C ASP A 152 2.28 -8.14 32.26
N ALA A 153 3.02 -8.41 33.34
CA ALA A 153 4.10 -7.53 33.78
C ALA A 153 5.26 -7.42 32.77
N SER A 154 5.48 -8.44 31.94
CA SER A 154 6.53 -8.45 30.91
C SER A 154 6.16 -7.51 29.77
N LEU A 155 4.92 -7.61 29.28
CA LEU A 155 4.37 -6.72 28.26
C LEU A 155 4.38 -5.27 28.72
N GLN A 156 3.91 -5.01 29.95
CA GLN A 156 3.90 -3.68 30.53
C GLN A 156 5.31 -3.09 30.66
N ALA A 157 6.29 -3.89 31.06
CA ALA A 157 7.68 -3.45 31.13
C ALA A 157 8.27 -3.12 29.75
N LYS A 158 8.02 -3.97 28.73
CA LYS A 158 8.46 -3.74 27.35
C LYS A 158 7.83 -2.48 26.76
N ALA A 159 6.52 -2.31 26.95
CA ALA A 159 5.77 -1.13 26.50
C ALA A 159 6.30 0.14 27.19
N LYS A 160 6.50 0.11 28.51
CA LYS A 160 7.08 1.23 29.25
C LYS A 160 8.46 1.62 28.76
N ALA A 161 9.34 0.65 28.54
CA ALA A 161 10.69 0.90 28.04
C ALA A 161 10.66 1.57 26.66
N LYS A 162 9.75 1.14 25.76
CA LYS A 162 9.56 1.79 24.45
C LYS A 162 9.03 3.20 24.61
N VAL A 163 7.95 3.42 25.36
CA VAL A 163 7.35 4.75 25.55
C VAL A 163 8.36 5.73 26.14
N ASP A 164 9.06 5.35 27.21
CA ASP A 164 10.07 6.23 27.83
C ASP A 164 11.21 6.59 26.86
N SER A 165 11.70 5.61 26.08
CA SER A 165 12.75 5.80 25.08
C SER A 165 12.30 6.72 23.94
N GLU A 166 11.16 6.41 23.32
CA GLU A 166 10.70 7.12 22.13
C GLU A 166 10.17 8.52 22.47
N TYR A 167 9.55 8.72 23.64
CA TYR A 167 9.20 10.05 24.13
C TYR A 167 10.45 10.94 24.29
N ALA A 168 11.53 10.41 24.87
CA ALA A 168 12.78 11.15 25.03
C ALA A 168 13.43 11.48 23.67
N LYS A 169 13.46 10.53 22.73
CA LYS A 169 13.99 10.73 21.38
C LYS A 169 13.18 11.76 20.60
N ALA A 170 11.85 11.69 20.62
CA ALA A 170 10.98 12.66 19.97
C ALA A 170 11.22 14.08 20.51
N GLY A 171 11.44 14.23 21.82
CA GLY A 171 11.82 15.51 22.43
C GLY A 171 13.15 16.06 21.89
N GLN A 172 14.17 15.21 21.79
CA GLN A 172 15.46 15.60 21.24
C GLN A 172 15.39 15.96 19.75
N GLN A 173 14.69 15.14 18.95
CA GLN A 173 14.54 15.36 17.51
C GLN A 173 13.73 16.62 17.22
N LYS A 174 12.63 16.85 17.95
CA LYS A 174 11.87 18.11 17.86
C LYS A 174 12.78 19.32 18.09
N GLN A 175 13.54 19.31 19.19
CA GLN A 175 14.46 20.42 19.50
C GLN A 175 15.51 20.62 18.40
N GLN A 176 16.03 19.54 17.81
CA GLN A 176 16.97 19.61 16.71
C GLN A 176 16.33 20.25 15.46
N TYR A 177 15.11 19.84 15.10
CA TYR A 177 14.39 20.40 13.96
C TYR A 177 14.05 21.88 14.18
N GLU A 178 13.63 22.27 15.38
CA GLU A 178 13.40 23.68 15.73
C GLU A 178 14.68 24.52 15.59
N GLN A 179 15.84 23.99 15.98
CA GLN A 179 17.13 24.66 15.79
C GLN A 179 17.50 24.80 14.31
N ILE A 180 17.31 23.75 13.52
CA ILE A 180 17.55 23.79 12.07
C ILE A 180 16.63 24.82 11.42
N TYR A 181 15.33 24.78 11.73
CA TYR A 181 14.36 25.74 11.21
C TYR A 181 14.78 27.18 11.46
N GLN A 182 15.15 27.52 12.71
CA GLN A 182 15.60 28.88 13.03
C GLN A 182 16.90 29.24 12.31
N ALA A 183 17.84 28.31 12.16
CA ALA A 183 19.07 28.54 11.42
C ALA A 183 18.81 28.81 9.93
N VAL A 184 17.97 28.00 9.28
CA VAL A 184 17.59 28.15 7.86
C VAL A 184 16.83 29.45 7.66
N LYS A 185 15.84 29.75 8.51
CA LYS A 185 15.05 30.99 8.44
C LYS A 185 15.92 32.23 8.61
N ASN A 186 16.81 32.26 9.59
CA ASN A 186 17.70 33.40 9.80
C ASN A 186 18.71 33.57 8.64
N ALA A 187 19.20 32.46 8.07
CA ALA A 187 20.07 32.48 6.90
C ALA A 187 19.33 33.02 5.67
N ASP A 188 18.09 32.57 5.46
CA ASP A 188 17.21 33.01 4.38
C ASP A 188 16.95 34.52 4.46
N ASP A 189 16.54 35.02 5.63
CA ASP A 189 16.31 36.45 5.88
C ASP A 189 17.57 37.30 5.58
N ALA A 190 18.75 36.81 5.98
CA ALA A 190 20.01 37.49 5.71
C ALA A 190 20.35 37.52 4.22
N VAL A 191 20.16 36.42 3.49
CA VAL A 191 20.42 36.34 2.05
C VAL A 191 19.42 37.15 1.24
N LYS A 192 18.13 37.11 1.59
CA LYS A 192 17.10 37.98 0.97
C LYS A 192 17.48 39.44 1.07
N LYS A 193 17.94 39.86 2.26
CA LYS A 193 18.42 41.22 2.51
C LYS A 193 19.67 41.59 1.71
N GLU A 194 20.62 40.67 1.60
CA GLU A 194 21.86 40.88 0.83
C GLU A 194 21.58 41.00 -0.68
N LEU A 195 20.69 40.16 -1.21
CA LEU A 195 20.30 40.17 -2.62
C LEU A 195 19.28 41.28 -2.95
N GLY A 196 18.57 41.81 -1.95
CA GLY A 196 17.42 42.70 -2.15
C GLY A 196 16.27 42.02 -2.88
N LYS A 197 16.08 40.70 -2.66
CA LYS A 197 15.06 39.88 -3.32
C LYS A 197 14.29 39.06 -2.29
N GLU A 198 12.99 38.91 -2.50
CA GLU A 198 12.13 38.00 -1.71
C GLU A 198 12.28 36.54 -2.13
N THR A 199 12.77 36.27 -3.33
CA THR A 199 12.99 34.92 -3.86
C THR A 199 14.30 34.87 -4.64
N TYR A 200 15.05 33.77 -4.53
CA TYR A 200 16.33 33.59 -5.18
C TYR A 200 16.57 32.13 -5.53
N THR A 201 17.40 31.89 -6.53
CA THR A 201 17.75 30.54 -7.03
C THR A 201 19.05 30.04 -6.41
N LYS A 202 19.34 28.73 -6.55
CA LYS A 202 20.65 28.14 -6.21
C LYS A 202 21.81 28.90 -6.88
N LYS A 203 21.57 29.43 -8.10
CA LYS A 203 22.54 30.24 -8.83
C LYS A 203 22.73 31.64 -8.25
N ASP A 204 21.64 32.29 -7.82
CA ASP A 204 21.73 33.58 -7.13
C ASP A 204 22.54 33.44 -5.83
N LEU A 205 22.27 32.39 -5.05
CA LEU A 205 22.98 32.08 -3.81
C LEU A 205 24.48 31.86 -4.05
N ALA A 206 24.83 31.06 -5.06
CA ALA A 206 26.22 30.78 -5.43
C ALA A 206 26.99 32.00 -5.97
N ALA A 207 26.29 33.05 -6.40
CA ALA A 207 26.89 34.28 -6.91
C ALA A 207 27.17 35.32 -5.81
N ILE A 208 26.76 35.08 -4.56
CA ILE A 208 27.03 35.99 -3.45
C ILE A 208 28.50 35.90 -3.05
N GLU A 209 29.19 37.03 -3.06
CA GLU A 209 30.51 37.16 -2.43
C GLU A 209 30.31 37.48 -0.93
N PRO A 210 30.66 36.56 -0.01
CA PRO A 210 30.39 36.75 1.42
C PRO A 210 31.24 37.90 1.99
N LYS A 211 30.56 38.87 2.64
CA LYS A 211 31.19 40.05 3.24
C LYS A 211 31.85 39.77 4.59
N ASP A 212 31.41 38.72 5.27
CA ASP A 212 31.91 38.26 6.57
C ASP A 212 31.69 36.74 6.75
N GLU A 213 32.25 36.18 7.83
CA GLU A 213 32.13 34.75 8.16
C GLU A 213 30.68 34.31 8.39
N THR A 214 29.81 35.21 8.88
CA THR A 214 28.40 34.89 9.14
C THR A 214 27.63 34.71 7.84
N MET A 215 27.83 35.59 6.85
CA MET A 215 27.24 35.45 5.53
C MET A 215 27.75 34.17 4.83
N GLN A 216 29.04 33.86 4.98
CA GLN A 216 29.60 32.61 4.44
C GLN A 216 28.91 31.37 5.05
N GLN A 217 28.67 31.37 6.36
CA GLN A 217 27.95 30.29 7.04
C GLN A 217 26.50 30.18 6.56
N ASN A 218 25.78 31.30 6.44
CA ASN A 218 24.40 31.33 5.95
C ASN A 218 24.28 30.75 4.54
N ILE A 219 25.18 31.14 3.64
CA ILE A 219 25.24 30.58 2.28
C ILE A 219 25.46 29.06 2.32
N GLY A 220 26.36 28.60 3.19
CA GLY A 220 26.63 27.17 3.38
C GLY A 220 25.40 26.38 3.85
N ILE A 221 24.68 26.90 4.85
CA ILE A 221 23.42 26.31 5.35
C ILE A 221 22.41 26.18 4.22
N LEU A 222 22.12 27.27 3.52
CA LEU A 222 21.10 27.29 2.47
C LEU A 222 21.49 26.43 1.28
N THR A 223 22.78 26.41 0.92
CA THR A 223 23.28 25.54 -0.16
C THR A 223 23.07 24.06 0.17
N GLN A 224 23.34 23.67 1.43
CA GLN A 224 23.07 22.31 1.89
C GLN A 224 21.57 22.01 1.90
N MET A 225 20.73 22.94 2.33
CA MET A 225 19.28 22.74 2.36
C MET A 225 18.67 22.57 0.97
N LEU A 226 19.18 23.33 -0.01
CA LEU A 226 18.79 23.24 -1.41
C LEU A 226 19.28 21.95 -2.11
N THR A 227 19.88 21.00 -1.39
CA THR A 227 20.06 19.63 -1.91
C THR A 227 18.84 18.74 -1.66
N TYR A 228 17.97 19.12 -0.74
CA TYR A 228 16.77 18.36 -0.37
C TYR A 228 15.55 18.81 -1.16
N GLU A 229 15.35 20.13 -1.29
CA GLU A 229 14.24 20.70 -2.07
C GLU A 229 14.74 21.74 -3.07
N ASP A 230 13.83 22.21 -3.93
CA ASP A 230 14.15 23.18 -4.99
C ASP A 230 14.13 24.63 -4.51
N SER A 231 13.40 24.93 -3.43
CA SER A 231 13.31 26.26 -2.84
C SER A 231 13.38 26.25 -1.31
N ILE A 232 13.84 27.36 -0.73
CA ILE A 232 13.89 27.51 0.74
C ILE A 232 12.51 27.47 1.42
N PRO A 233 11.44 28.06 0.84
CA PRO A 233 10.09 27.87 1.38
C PRO A 233 9.69 26.39 1.51
N GLU A 234 9.93 25.56 0.50
CA GLU A 234 9.63 24.12 0.54
C GLU A 234 10.50 23.41 1.60
N VAL A 235 11.78 23.78 1.74
CA VAL A 235 12.62 23.25 2.83
C VAL A 235 12.05 23.60 4.21
N LEU A 236 11.61 24.85 4.41
CA LEU A 236 11.05 25.29 5.69
C LEU A 236 9.74 24.55 5.99
N GLU A 237 8.89 24.35 5.00
CA GLU A 237 7.65 23.56 5.11
C GLU A 237 7.95 22.10 5.50
N GLN A 238 8.93 21.47 4.86
CA GLN A 238 9.36 20.11 5.19
C GLN A 238 9.89 20.01 6.63
N ILE A 239 10.68 20.99 7.09
CA ILE A 239 11.18 21.03 8.46
C ILE A 239 10.02 21.25 9.45
N GLU A 240 9.08 22.14 9.15
CA GLU A 240 7.87 22.35 9.95
C GLU A 240 7.03 21.07 10.07
N GLY A 241 6.90 20.31 8.98
CA GLY A 241 6.27 18.99 8.99
C GLY A 241 6.95 18.04 9.98
N GLY A 242 8.29 18.02 10.03
CA GLY A 242 9.04 17.26 11.03
C GLY A 242 8.81 17.74 12.47
N ILE A 243 8.77 19.06 12.70
CA ILE A 243 8.45 19.63 14.02
C ILE A 243 7.03 19.23 14.46
N LYS A 244 6.06 19.29 13.54
CA LYS A 244 4.69 18.86 13.78
C LYS A 244 4.63 17.37 14.13
N TYR A 245 5.29 16.52 13.34
CA TYR A 245 5.36 15.08 13.58
C TYR A 245 5.85 14.76 15.01
N PHE A 246 7.01 15.29 15.41
CA PHE A 246 7.52 15.04 16.77
C PHE A 246 6.69 15.71 17.87
N SER A 247 6.03 16.83 17.57
CA SER A 247 5.08 17.46 18.50
C SER A 247 3.85 16.57 18.73
N ASP A 248 3.30 15.98 17.68
CA ASP A 248 2.17 15.06 17.76
C ASP A 248 2.56 13.80 18.56
N GLN A 249 3.78 13.30 18.35
CA GLN A 249 4.31 12.18 19.14
C GLN A 249 4.34 12.48 20.64
N LEU A 250 4.79 13.67 21.03
CA LEU A 250 4.91 14.09 22.43
C LEU A 250 3.57 14.47 23.05
N ASN A 251 2.68 15.08 22.29
CA ASN A 251 1.41 15.61 22.78
C ASN A 251 0.32 14.54 22.84
N TYR A 252 0.36 13.57 21.93
CA TYR A 252 -0.72 12.59 21.74
C TYR A 252 -0.22 11.15 21.83
N ASN A 253 0.71 10.75 20.95
CA ASN A 253 1.02 9.33 20.73
C ASN A 253 1.70 8.64 21.92
N TYR A 254 2.71 9.29 22.51
CA TYR A 254 3.45 8.82 23.69
C TYR A 254 3.02 9.52 24.99
N ASN A 255 2.03 10.41 24.94
CA ASN A 255 1.52 11.10 26.11
C ASN A 255 0.53 10.23 26.87
N VAL A 256 0.94 9.67 28.02
CA VAL A 256 0.09 8.80 28.85
C VAL A 256 -1.16 9.50 29.42
N ASP A 257 -1.13 10.83 29.54
CA ASP A 257 -2.25 11.61 30.08
C ASP A 257 -3.31 11.96 29.02
N PHE A 258 -2.94 11.87 27.73
CA PHE A 258 -3.86 12.13 26.63
C PHE A 258 -4.91 11.01 26.49
N ASN A 259 -6.13 11.34 26.04
CA ASN A 259 -7.19 10.37 25.80
C ASN A 259 -7.99 10.74 24.53
N GLY A 260 -7.51 10.28 23.37
CA GLY A 260 -8.21 10.49 22.09
C GLY A 260 -9.56 9.77 22.04
N ARG A 261 -9.65 8.58 22.65
CA ARG A 261 -10.81 7.70 22.52
C ARG A 261 -12.08 8.19 23.20
N GLU A 262 -11.98 9.12 24.15
CA GLU A 262 -13.12 9.60 24.94
C GLU A 262 -14.30 10.08 24.07
N VAL A 263 -14.00 10.73 22.95
CA VAL A 263 -15.03 11.29 22.05
C VAL A 263 -15.81 10.23 21.28
N VAL A 264 -15.31 8.99 21.20
CA VAL A 264 -15.97 7.87 20.51
C VAL A 264 -17.09 7.29 21.38
N GLY A 265 -16.90 7.34 22.71
CA GLY A 265 -17.92 6.93 23.69
C GLY A 265 -18.09 5.42 23.86
N ASP A 266 -17.11 4.63 23.42
CA ASP A 266 -17.08 3.17 23.52
C ASP A 266 -16.03 2.66 24.54
N ASP A 267 -16.08 1.37 24.84
CA ASP A 267 -15.02 0.62 25.50
C ASP A 267 -14.18 -0.13 24.44
N PRO A 268 -12.97 0.37 24.10
CA PRO A 268 -12.12 -0.27 23.09
C PRO A 268 -11.60 -1.66 23.49
N TYR A 269 -11.78 -2.06 24.76
CA TYR A 269 -11.35 -3.35 25.28
C TYR A 269 -12.51 -4.29 25.66
N ASP A 270 -13.71 -4.02 25.11
CA ASP A 270 -14.85 -4.94 25.05
C ASP A 270 -15.29 -5.16 23.58
N ILE A 271 -14.99 -6.32 23.01
CA ILE A 271 -15.37 -6.69 21.62
C ILE A 271 -16.89 -6.75 21.40
N THR A 272 -17.68 -6.82 22.48
CA THR A 272 -19.14 -6.85 22.43
C THR A 272 -19.79 -5.48 22.54
N ASP A 273 -19.00 -4.43 22.79
CA ASP A 273 -19.45 -3.06 22.74
C ASP A 273 -19.53 -2.58 21.28
N LEU A 274 -20.75 -2.62 20.75
CA LEU A 274 -21.11 -2.34 19.36
C LEU A 274 -21.99 -1.07 19.27
N GLY A 275 -22.16 -0.54 18.06
CA GLY A 275 -23.01 0.63 17.82
C GLY A 275 -22.33 1.97 18.08
N TYR A 276 -21.01 2.01 17.94
CA TYR A 276 -20.17 3.22 18.00
C TYR A 276 -19.63 3.56 16.60
N GLY A 277 -19.09 4.76 16.44
CA GLY A 277 -18.61 5.25 15.15
C GLY A 277 -19.69 5.99 14.36
N ASN A 278 -19.47 6.16 13.05
CA ASN A 278 -20.44 6.79 12.14
C ASN A 278 -20.23 6.39 10.67
N GLY A 279 -21.21 6.69 9.82
CA GLY A 279 -21.19 6.41 8.38
C GLY A 279 -20.30 7.32 7.52
N ASN A 280 -19.37 8.09 8.12
CA ASN A 280 -18.47 8.98 7.38
C ASN A 280 -17.01 8.49 7.41
N PRO A 281 -16.60 7.62 6.48
CA PRO A 281 -15.23 7.10 6.39
C PRO A 281 -14.28 8.01 5.58
N LYS A 282 -14.59 9.31 5.48
CA LYS A 282 -13.72 10.28 4.82
C LYS A 282 -12.47 10.56 5.66
N ASN A 283 -11.41 11.04 5.03
CA ASN A 283 -10.29 11.65 5.75
C ASN A 283 -10.80 12.85 6.60
N ARG A 284 -10.22 13.03 7.79
CA ARG A 284 -10.68 13.96 8.82
C ARG A 284 -9.95 15.30 8.77
N VAL A 285 -8.70 15.29 8.34
CA VAL A 285 -7.87 16.48 8.16
C VAL A 285 -7.23 16.46 6.78
N GLU A 286 -6.82 17.64 6.30
CA GLU A 286 -6.24 17.84 4.96
C GLU A 286 -4.99 16.97 4.73
N ASP A 287 -4.09 16.92 5.72
CA ASP A 287 -2.85 16.15 5.64
C ASP A 287 -3.05 14.61 5.71
N GLU A 288 -4.25 14.14 6.06
CA GLU A 288 -4.54 12.70 6.16
C GLU A 288 -4.80 12.11 4.78
N SER A 289 -3.71 11.70 4.14
CA SER A 289 -3.67 11.30 2.73
C SER A 289 -3.55 9.80 2.50
N HIS A 290 -3.18 9.04 3.53
CA HIS A 290 -2.73 7.65 3.40
C HIS A 290 -3.80 6.74 2.76
N GLY A 291 -5.04 6.72 3.28
CA GLY A 291 -6.10 5.89 2.71
C GLY A 291 -6.50 6.30 1.28
N THR A 292 -6.42 7.60 0.94
CA THR A 292 -6.61 8.09 -0.43
C THR A 292 -5.53 7.54 -1.35
N HIS A 293 -4.27 7.59 -0.94
CA HIS A 293 -3.13 7.09 -1.72
C HIS A 293 -3.22 5.58 -1.98
N VAL A 294 -3.51 4.82 -0.92
CA VAL A 294 -3.75 3.38 -0.96
C VAL A 294 -4.90 3.01 -1.91
N ALA A 295 -6.04 3.72 -1.83
CA ALA A 295 -7.18 3.48 -2.71
C ALA A 295 -6.86 3.75 -4.19
N GLY A 296 -6.07 4.79 -4.46
CA GLY A 296 -5.60 5.11 -5.82
C GLY A 296 -4.75 4.02 -6.45
N ILE A 297 -3.85 3.40 -5.68
CA ILE A 297 -3.01 2.29 -6.17
C ILE A 297 -3.89 1.12 -6.62
N ILE A 298 -4.98 0.84 -5.90
CA ILE A 298 -5.91 -0.23 -6.26
C ILE A 298 -6.72 0.16 -7.50
N ALA A 299 -7.32 1.36 -7.49
CA ALA A 299 -8.53 1.62 -8.26
C ALA A 299 -8.57 2.95 -9.04
N ALA A 300 -7.51 3.76 -9.00
CA ALA A 300 -7.49 5.03 -9.75
C ALA A 300 -7.86 4.79 -11.23
N LYS A 301 -8.75 5.64 -11.73
CA LYS A 301 -9.40 5.45 -13.02
C LYS A 301 -8.39 5.41 -14.17
N ARG A 302 -8.22 4.22 -14.74
CA ARG A 302 -7.22 4.01 -15.81
C ARG A 302 -7.52 4.81 -17.08
N ASN A 303 -6.47 5.37 -17.70
CA ASN A 303 -6.47 6.00 -19.02
C ASN A 303 -7.43 7.20 -19.19
N ASN A 304 -7.71 7.95 -18.13
CA ASN A 304 -8.53 9.16 -18.17
C ASN A 304 -7.73 10.45 -18.46
N GLY A 305 -6.42 10.34 -18.64
CA GLY A 305 -5.52 11.46 -18.88
C GLY A 305 -5.15 12.27 -17.63
N LYS A 306 -5.44 11.74 -16.45
CA LYS A 306 -5.15 12.36 -15.14
C LYS A 306 -4.29 11.41 -14.31
N GLY A 307 -3.65 11.98 -13.30
CA GLY A 307 -3.21 11.21 -12.13
C GLY A 307 -2.37 9.97 -12.40
N ALA A 308 -2.68 8.94 -11.61
CA ALA A 308 -2.12 7.60 -11.68
C ALA A 308 -3.15 6.61 -12.24
N ASN A 309 -2.68 5.51 -12.81
CA ASN A 309 -3.55 4.37 -13.12
C ASN A 309 -3.57 3.44 -11.91
N GLY A 310 -4.75 3.01 -11.44
CA GLY A 310 -4.86 1.94 -10.46
C GLY A 310 -4.55 0.58 -11.09
N VAL A 311 -4.16 -0.40 -10.28
CA VAL A 311 -3.86 -1.76 -10.74
C VAL A 311 -5.08 -2.43 -11.34
N ALA A 312 -6.28 -2.22 -10.77
CA ALA A 312 -7.53 -2.81 -11.24
C ALA A 312 -8.52 -1.75 -11.76
N ASN A 313 -9.41 -2.15 -12.68
CA ASN A 313 -10.40 -1.25 -13.30
C ASN A 313 -11.87 -1.70 -13.16
N ASN A 314 -12.11 -2.91 -12.63
CA ASN A 314 -13.46 -3.43 -12.36
C ASN A 314 -13.63 -3.64 -10.84
N VAL A 315 -13.48 -2.57 -10.08
CA VAL A 315 -13.52 -2.60 -8.61
C VAL A 315 -14.51 -1.59 -8.06
N ALA A 316 -15.01 -1.88 -6.86
CA ALA A 316 -15.77 -0.97 -6.03
C ALA A 316 -15.08 -0.85 -4.67
N ILE A 317 -14.64 0.35 -4.31
CA ILE A 317 -13.83 0.63 -3.12
C ILE A 317 -14.73 0.94 -1.93
N MET A 318 -14.63 0.13 -0.88
CA MET A 318 -15.31 0.35 0.40
C MET A 318 -14.31 0.97 1.38
N SER A 319 -14.57 2.18 1.87
CA SER A 319 -13.68 2.87 2.81
C SER A 319 -14.01 2.47 4.25
N ILE A 320 -13.06 1.90 4.97
CA ILE A 320 -13.24 1.58 6.38
C ILE A 320 -12.18 2.33 7.18
N ARG A 321 -12.63 3.31 7.95
CA ARG A 321 -11.75 4.13 8.77
C ARG A 321 -11.59 3.51 10.16
N ALA A 322 -10.39 3.02 10.46
CA ALA A 322 -10.03 2.40 11.74
C ALA A 322 -8.60 2.74 12.21
N VAL A 323 -7.81 3.44 11.39
CA VAL A 323 -6.43 3.81 11.70
C VAL A 323 -6.36 5.30 12.03
N PRO A 324 -6.05 5.69 13.28
CA PRO A 324 -5.95 7.10 13.68
C PRO A 324 -4.55 7.68 13.41
N ASN A 325 -4.32 8.94 13.77
CA ASN A 325 -2.97 9.45 14.06
C ASN A 325 -2.47 8.85 15.38
N GLY A 326 -2.02 7.60 15.32
CA GLY A 326 -1.67 6.73 16.44
C GLY A 326 -1.73 5.26 15.99
N ASP A 327 -1.77 4.32 16.94
CA ASP A 327 -1.99 2.91 16.59
C ASP A 327 -3.49 2.62 16.59
N GLU A 328 -3.91 1.77 15.66
CA GLU A 328 -5.25 1.22 15.59
C GLU A 328 -5.62 0.36 16.81
N TYR A 329 -6.91 0.23 17.09
CA TYR A 329 -7.44 -0.64 18.15
C TYR A 329 -7.74 -2.03 17.59
N ASP A 330 -7.34 -3.09 18.30
CA ASP A 330 -7.61 -4.48 17.87
C ASP A 330 -9.11 -4.73 17.65
N LYS A 331 -9.97 -4.09 18.47
CA LYS A 331 -11.44 -4.11 18.32
C LYS A 331 -11.89 -3.54 16.97
N ASP A 332 -11.43 -2.34 16.64
CA ASP A 332 -11.83 -1.64 15.41
C ASP A 332 -11.36 -2.41 14.16
N ILE A 333 -10.16 -3.00 14.20
CA ILE A 333 -9.67 -3.84 13.10
C ILE A 333 -10.48 -5.12 12.97
N ALA A 334 -10.75 -5.82 14.07
CA ALA A 334 -11.55 -7.03 14.04
C ALA A 334 -12.97 -6.79 13.53
N LEU A 335 -13.63 -5.71 13.98
CA LEU A 335 -14.96 -5.32 13.52
C LEU A 335 -14.95 -4.77 12.09
N GLY A 336 -13.92 -4.03 11.69
CA GLY A 336 -13.74 -3.56 10.32
C GLY A 336 -13.57 -4.70 9.31
N ILE A 337 -12.82 -5.75 9.66
CA ILE A 337 -12.71 -6.96 8.83
C ILE A 337 -14.09 -7.64 8.70
N ARG A 338 -14.83 -7.80 9.80
CA ARG A 338 -16.17 -8.40 9.77
C ARG A 338 -17.15 -7.56 8.94
N TYR A 339 -17.16 -6.25 9.14
CA TYR A 339 -17.95 -5.30 8.35
C TYR A 339 -17.68 -5.45 6.84
N ALA A 340 -16.41 -5.53 6.44
CA ALA A 340 -16.04 -5.71 5.04
C ALA A 340 -16.59 -7.03 4.47
N VAL A 341 -16.43 -8.12 5.22
CA VAL A 341 -16.92 -9.45 4.85
C VAL A 341 -18.44 -9.46 4.69
N ASP A 342 -19.15 -8.92 5.69
CA ASP A 342 -20.61 -8.93 5.76
C ASP A 342 -21.24 -8.05 4.67
N ASN A 343 -20.54 -6.99 4.26
CA ASN A 343 -20.91 -6.13 3.13
C ASN A 343 -20.38 -6.59 1.76
N GLY A 344 -19.85 -7.81 1.69
CA GLY A 344 -19.56 -8.51 0.43
C GLY A 344 -18.20 -8.21 -0.20
N ALA A 345 -17.25 -7.65 0.54
CA ALA A 345 -15.86 -7.53 0.09
C ALA A 345 -15.29 -8.91 -0.29
N LYS A 346 -14.44 -8.95 -1.31
CA LYS A 346 -13.68 -10.16 -1.70
C LYS A 346 -12.19 -10.03 -1.46
N VAL A 347 -11.73 -8.80 -1.29
CA VAL A 347 -10.38 -8.45 -0.90
C VAL A 347 -10.47 -7.33 0.14
N ILE A 348 -9.70 -7.45 1.21
CA ILE A 348 -9.49 -6.40 2.20
C ILE A 348 -8.02 -6.02 2.14
N ASN A 349 -7.72 -4.74 1.99
CA ASN A 349 -6.38 -4.18 2.12
C ASN A 349 -6.24 -3.56 3.52
N GLY A 350 -5.23 -4.00 4.28
CA GLY A 350 -4.80 -3.37 5.54
C GLY A 350 -3.38 -2.83 5.42
N SER A 351 -3.25 -1.52 5.28
CA SER A 351 -1.95 -0.83 5.17
C SER A 351 -1.54 -0.18 6.50
N PHE A 352 -1.58 -0.96 7.57
CA PHE A 352 -1.25 -0.51 8.94
C PHE A 352 -0.50 -1.62 9.67
N GLY A 353 0.15 -1.30 10.77
CA GLY A 353 0.72 -2.32 11.64
C GLY A 353 1.34 -1.73 12.88
N LYS A 354 1.45 -2.55 13.92
CA LYS A 354 1.97 -2.14 15.23
C LYS A 354 2.77 -3.25 15.92
N GLY A 355 3.65 -2.85 16.83
CA GLY A 355 4.51 -3.77 17.57
C GLY A 355 3.90 -4.36 18.86
N PHE A 356 2.68 -3.95 19.22
CA PHE A 356 1.97 -4.39 20.43
C PHE A 356 0.50 -4.63 20.09
N SER A 357 -0.07 -5.74 20.53
CA SER A 357 -1.49 -6.06 20.31
C SER A 357 -2.00 -6.89 21.50
N PRO A 358 -2.50 -6.25 22.57
CA PRO A 358 -2.96 -6.96 23.78
C PRO A 358 -4.21 -7.81 23.54
N LYS A 359 -4.90 -7.62 22.40
CA LYS A 359 -6.11 -8.33 21.98
C LYS A 359 -6.02 -8.91 20.57
N ALA A 360 -4.83 -9.34 20.17
CA ALA A 360 -4.56 -9.93 18.85
C ALA A 360 -5.54 -11.07 18.50
N GLU A 361 -6.02 -11.82 19.50
CA GLU A 361 -6.98 -12.91 19.31
C GLU A 361 -8.27 -12.50 18.59
N TRP A 362 -8.74 -11.25 18.79
CA TRP A 362 -9.93 -10.76 18.10
C TRP A 362 -9.70 -10.57 16.61
N VAL A 363 -8.52 -10.09 16.24
CA VAL A 363 -8.14 -9.91 14.84
C VAL A 363 -7.93 -11.27 14.18
N TYR A 364 -7.32 -12.23 14.88
CA TYR A 364 -7.18 -13.61 14.39
C TYR A 364 -8.53 -14.27 14.10
N ASP A 365 -9.51 -14.09 14.99
CA ASP A 365 -10.86 -14.63 14.78
C ASP A 365 -11.61 -13.91 13.65
N ALA A 366 -11.34 -12.63 13.41
CA ALA A 366 -11.87 -11.91 12.25
C ALA A 366 -11.20 -12.37 10.93
N ILE A 367 -9.90 -12.66 10.94
CA ILE A 367 -9.18 -13.23 9.78
C ILE A 367 -9.75 -14.61 9.41
N LYS A 368 -9.97 -15.49 10.40
CA LYS A 368 -10.65 -16.78 10.17
C LYS A 368 -12.06 -16.58 9.61
N TYR A 369 -12.81 -15.62 10.15
CA TYR A 369 -14.14 -15.30 9.64
C TYR A 369 -14.10 -14.85 8.17
N ALA A 370 -13.12 -14.04 7.78
CA ALA A 370 -12.89 -13.67 6.39
C ALA A 370 -12.55 -14.90 5.53
N ALA A 371 -11.74 -15.84 6.03
CA ALA A 371 -11.41 -17.08 5.33
C ALA A 371 -12.63 -17.95 5.08
N ASP A 372 -13.45 -18.17 6.11
CA ASP A 372 -14.69 -18.96 6.05
C ASP A 372 -15.72 -18.36 5.06
N ASN A 373 -15.63 -17.05 4.81
CA ASN A 373 -16.50 -16.33 3.87
C ASN A 373 -15.84 -15.99 2.53
N ASP A 374 -14.72 -16.66 2.21
CA ASP A 374 -14.03 -16.53 0.92
C ASP A 374 -13.54 -15.09 0.63
N VAL A 375 -12.93 -14.45 1.63
CA VAL A 375 -12.36 -13.10 1.54
C VAL A 375 -10.85 -13.16 1.77
N LEU A 376 -10.09 -12.54 0.86
CA LEU A 376 -8.63 -12.43 0.98
C LEU A 376 -8.26 -11.19 1.79
N PHE A 377 -7.37 -11.32 2.77
CA PHE A 377 -6.80 -10.19 3.50
C PHE A 377 -5.37 -9.94 3.03
N VAL A 378 -5.07 -8.74 2.52
CA VAL A 378 -3.75 -8.34 2.06
C VAL A 378 -3.23 -7.27 3.01
N HIS A 379 -2.06 -7.53 3.60
CA HIS A 379 -1.53 -6.76 4.71
C HIS A 379 -0.10 -6.29 4.44
N ALA A 380 0.25 -5.09 4.90
CA ALA A 380 1.57 -4.52 4.76
C ALA A 380 2.56 -5.08 5.81
N ALA A 381 3.77 -5.46 5.39
CA ALA A 381 4.75 -6.07 6.30
C ALA A 381 5.36 -5.12 7.34
N GLY A 382 5.24 -3.80 7.17
CA GLY A 382 5.88 -2.79 8.01
C GLY A 382 7.21 -2.27 7.46
N ASN A 383 7.74 -1.20 8.07
CA ASN A 383 8.74 -0.31 7.47
C ASN A 383 10.01 -0.12 8.33
N GLU A 384 10.36 -1.11 9.16
CA GLU A 384 11.49 -1.03 10.09
C GLU A 384 12.80 -1.61 9.52
N GLY A 385 12.78 -2.19 8.32
CA GLY A 385 13.90 -2.92 7.75
C GLY A 385 14.28 -4.16 8.58
N ALA A 386 13.29 -4.73 9.28
CA ALA A 386 13.47 -5.77 10.29
C ALA A 386 13.05 -7.15 9.78
N ASP A 387 13.65 -8.17 10.41
CA ASP A 387 13.25 -9.57 10.23
C ASP A 387 12.06 -9.88 11.15
N LEU A 388 10.88 -10.11 10.57
CA LEU A 388 9.65 -10.43 11.29
C LEU A 388 9.65 -11.85 11.88
N ASP A 389 10.56 -12.72 11.43
CA ASP A 389 10.71 -14.05 12.02
C ASP A 389 11.48 -13.99 13.35
N ASP A 390 12.11 -12.86 13.68
CA ASP A 390 12.69 -12.61 15.00
C ASP A 390 11.59 -12.13 15.97
N PRO A 391 11.33 -12.85 17.08
CA PRO A 391 10.31 -12.45 18.06
C PRO A 391 10.59 -11.09 18.75
N ALA A 392 11.80 -10.53 18.57
CA ALA A 392 12.10 -9.15 18.98
C ALA A 392 11.35 -8.10 18.14
N ASN A 393 10.95 -8.44 16.90
CA ASN A 393 10.32 -7.56 15.92
C ASN A 393 8.86 -7.98 15.62
N PRO A 394 7.98 -8.05 16.63
CA PRO A 394 6.59 -8.39 16.37
C PRO A 394 5.94 -7.32 15.47
N ASN A 395 5.13 -7.76 14.52
CA ASN A 395 4.27 -6.93 13.72
C ASN A 395 2.86 -7.52 13.76
N PHE A 396 1.85 -6.69 14.00
CA PHE A 396 0.45 -7.08 14.06
C PHE A 396 -0.40 -6.23 13.10
N PRO A 397 -1.46 -6.78 12.49
CA PRO A 397 -1.80 -8.20 12.53
C PRO A 397 -0.73 -9.08 11.85
N ASN A 398 -0.63 -10.31 12.31
CA ASN A 398 0.10 -11.38 11.64
C ASN A 398 -0.87 -12.56 11.48
N ASP A 399 -0.56 -13.47 10.57
CA ASP A 399 -1.34 -14.71 10.41
C ASP A 399 -0.67 -15.90 11.10
N GLN A 400 0.36 -15.69 11.92
CA GLN A 400 1.12 -16.75 12.60
C GLN A 400 1.50 -16.34 14.02
N VAL A 401 1.51 -17.32 14.92
CA VAL A 401 2.01 -17.18 16.29
C VAL A 401 3.32 -17.97 16.41
N ASP A 402 4.38 -17.31 16.86
CA ASP A 402 5.71 -17.90 17.07
C ASP A 402 6.27 -18.62 15.82
N ASN A 403 6.09 -18.05 14.62
CA ASN A 403 6.44 -18.64 13.32
C ASN A 403 5.81 -20.04 13.11
N GLY A 404 4.66 -20.27 13.74
CA GLY A 404 3.87 -21.49 13.60
C GLY A 404 3.13 -21.55 12.26
N PRO A 405 2.22 -22.53 12.11
CA PRO A 405 1.34 -22.58 10.94
C PRO A 405 0.46 -21.33 10.83
N GLU A 406 0.10 -20.98 9.60
CA GLU A 406 -0.88 -19.92 9.33
C GLU A 406 -2.21 -20.19 10.06
N ILE A 407 -2.76 -19.13 10.62
CA ILE A 407 -4.05 -19.09 11.30
C ILE A 407 -5.17 -19.32 10.28
N ALA A 408 -5.00 -18.82 9.06
CA ALA A 408 -5.93 -19.04 7.95
C ALA A 408 -5.23 -18.86 6.59
N ASP A 409 -5.60 -19.72 5.63
CA ASP A 409 -5.07 -19.73 4.25
C ASP A 409 -5.71 -18.64 3.37
N ASN A 410 -5.77 -17.40 3.87
CA ASN A 410 -6.37 -16.25 3.18
C ASN A 410 -5.65 -14.91 3.45
N VAL A 411 -4.48 -14.93 4.11
CA VAL A 411 -3.68 -13.72 4.34
C VAL A 411 -2.50 -13.67 3.38
N LEU A 412 -2.21 -12.48 2.85
CA LEU A 412 -0.97 -12.18 2.14
C LEU A 412 -0.25 -11.02 2.85
N THR A 413 0.91 -11.28 3.43
CA THR A 413 1.78 -10.25 4.02
C THR A 413 2.80 -9.79 2.97
N VAL A 414 2.82 -8.49 2.68
CA VAL A 414 3.49 -7.93 1.51
C VAL A 414 4.65 -7.00 1.90
N GLY A 415 5.86 -7.35 1.48
CA GLY A 415 7.04 -6.49 1.55
C GLY A 415 7.16 -5.54 0.34
N ALA A 416 8.00 -4.52 0.46
CA ALA A 416 8.16 -3.45 -0.52
C ALA A 416 9.43 -3.58 -1.36
N LEU A 417 9.28 -3.29 -2.66
CA LEU A 417 10.38 -3.16 -3.61
C LEU A 417 10.63 -1.70 -3.96
N SER A 418 11.88 -1.42 -4.34
CA SER A 418 12.28 -0.20 -5.07
C SER A 418 12.26 -0.42 -6.58
N SER A 419 12.30 0.67 -7.34
CA SER A 419 12.31 0.62 -8.81
C SER A 419 13.63 0.11 -9.40
N LYS A 420 14.67 -0.12 -8.58
CA LYS A 420 16.00 -0.53 -9.03
C LYS A 420 16.14 -2.06 -9.00
N TYR A 421 16.13 -2.70 -10.17
CA TYR A 421 16.49 -4.12 -10.24
C TYR A 421 17.95 -4.33 -9.83
N GLY A 422 18.24 -5.34 -8.99
CA GLY A 422 19.58 -5.64 -8.51
C GLY A 422 19.61 -5.86 -7.00
N SER A 423 20.75 -5.56 -6.36
CA SER A 423 20.89 -5.72 -4.90
C SER A 423 20.07 -4.70 -4.10
N GLU A 424 19.73 -3.56 -4.69
CA GLU A 424 18.91 -2.49 -4.07
C GLU A 424 17.40 -2.65 -4.34
N MET A 425 16.99 -3.78 -4.91
CA MET A 425 15.60 -4.07 -5.30
C MET A 425 14.65 -4.13 -4.11
N LEU A 426 15.11 -4.66 -2.97
CA LEU A 426 14.31 -4.61 -1.75
C LEU A 426 14.38 -3.19 -1.20
N ALA A 427 13.24 -2.57 -0.92
CA ALA A 427 13.22 -1.24 -0.32
C ALA A 427 13.93 -1.28 1.04
N SER A 428 14.77 -0.29 1.34
CA SER A 428 15.63 -0.31 2.54
C SER A 428 14.84 -0.40 3.84
N PHE A 429 13.61 0.12 3.86
CA PHE A 429 12.70 0.07 4.99
C PHE A 429 11.85 -1.21 5.03
N SER A 430 11.77 -2.01 3.96
CA SER A 430 10.85 -3.15 3.94
C SER A 430 11.21 -4.15 5.03
N ASN A 431 10.25 -4.48 5.87
CA ASN A 431 10.35 -5.69 6.66
C ASN A 431 10.37 -6.92 5.76
N TYR A 432 10.94 -7.99 6.29
CA TYR A 432 11.13 -9.26 5.60
C TYR A 432 11.03 -10.41 6.60
N GLY A 433 10.92 -11.64 6.11
CA GLY A 433 10.84 -12.83 6.95
C GLY A 433 10.54 -14.05 6.08
N ALA A 434 11.30 -15.12 6.23
CA ALA A 434 11.09 -16.35 5.46
C ALA A 434 9.75 -17.03 5.76
N VAL A 435 9.11 -16.67 6.89
CA VAL A 435 7.87 -17.25 7.38
C VAL A 435 6.74 -16.20 7.42
N ASN A 436 7.03 -14.98 7.89
CA ASN A 436 6.01 -13.94 8.10
C ASN A 436 5.86 -12.92 6.95
N VAL A 437 6.56 -13.08 5.82
CA VAL A 437 6.35 -12.25 4.62
C VAL A 437 6.14 -13.18 3.42
N ASP A 438 5.03 -13.03 2.70
CA ASP A 438 4.68 -13.96 1.62
C ASP A 438 5.35 -13.60 0.31
N VAL A 439 5.25 -12.33 -0.08
CA VAL A 439 5.63 -11.82 -1.40
C VAL A 439 6.16 -10.40 -1.29
N PHE A 440 6.87 -9.94 -2.33
CA PHE A 440 7.25 -8.54 -2.48
C PHE A 440 6.54 -7.88 -3.66
N ALA A 441 6.21 -6.60 -3.53
CA ALA A 441 5.60 -5.80 -4.60
C ALA A 441 6.14 -4.35 -4.58
N PRO A 442 5.97 -3.58 -5.68
CA PRO A 442 6.35 -2.17 -5.72
C PRO A 442 5.79 -1.36 -4.55
N GLY A 443 6.67 -0.72 -3.77
CA GLY A 443 6.26 0.04 -2.58
C GLY A 443 7.07 1.30 -2.29
N ASP A 444 8.22 1.51 -2.95
CA ASP A 444 9.03 2.73 -2.81
C ASP A 444 8.72 3.74 -3.92
N GLU A 445 8.64 5.02 -3.58
CA GLU A 445 8.30 6.12 -4.52
C GLU A 445 7.13 5.76 -5.46
N ILE A 446 5.98 5.40 -4.89
CA ILE A 446 4.76 5.07 -5.64
C ILE A 446 3.91 6.31 -5.81
N TYR A 447 3.65 6.68 -7.06
CA TYR A 447 2.79 7.81 -7.42
C TYR A 447 1.32 7.40 -7.38
N SER A 448 0.50 8.10 -6.61
CA SER A 448 -0.93 7.83 -6.48
C SER A 448 -1.73 9.08 -6.14
N THR A 449 -3.04 8.92 -5.94
CA THR A 449 -4.00 9.96 -5.55
C THR A 449 -3.71 10.49 -4.15
N MET A 450 -3.85 11.80 -3.97
CA MET A 450 -3.76 12.50 -2.69
C MET A 450 -5.05 13.30 -2.51
N PRO A 451 -5.44 13.69 -1.27
CA PRO A 451 -6.63 14.51 -1.05
C PRO A 451 -6.67 15.76 -1.95
N ASP A 452 -7.89 16.28 -2.19
CA ASP A 452 -8.11 17.53 -2.93
C ASP A 452 -7.69 17.48 -4.41
N ASN A 453 -7.87 16.31 -5.05
CA ASN A 453 -7.54 16.04 -6.46
C ASN A 453 -6.05 16.27 -6.78
N SER A 454 -5.18 16.05 -5.80
CA SER A 454 -3.74 16.11 -5.96
C SER A 454 -3.14 14.70 -6.13
N TYR A 455 -1.86 14.63 -6.45
CA TYR A 455 -1.16 13.36 -6.68
C TYR A 455 0.29 13.51 -6.25
N ASP A 456 0.82 12.52 -5.55
CA ASP A 456 2.21 12.55 -5.10
C ASP A 456 2.79 11.15 -4.88
N PHE A 457 4.10 11.11 -4.67
CA PHE A 457 4.84 9.92 -4.32
C PHE A 457 4.76 9.63 -2.83
N GLN A 458 4.51 8.37 -2.46
CA GLN A 458 4.69 7.87 -1.11
C GLN A 458 5.49 6.56 -1.13
N GLY A 459 6.19 6.26 -0.05
CA GLY A 459 7.00 5.06 0.10
C GLY A 459 6.61 4.27 1.34
N GLY A 460 6.40 2.97 1.20
CA GLY A 460 6.06 2.06 2.29
C GLY A 460 5.57 0.71 1.80
N THR A 461 5.63 -0.30 2.67
CA THR A 461 4.87 -1.55 2.49
C THR A 461 3.36 -1.28 2.37
N SER A 462 2.90 -0.17 2.94
CA SER A 462 1.56 0.40 2.74
C SER A 462 1.19 0.68 1.29
N MET A 463 2.15 0.87 0.39
CA MET A 463 1.91 1.04 -1.05
C MET A 463 2.06 -0.29 -1.81
N ALA A 464 2.82 -1.24 -1.27
CA ALA A 464 2.98 -2.58 -1.83
C ALA A 464 1.73 -3.46 -1.63
N ALA A 465 1.14 -3.44 -0.43
CA ALA A 465 -0.09 -4.15 -0.11
C ALA A 465 -1.26 -3.82 -1.07
N PRO A 466 -1.61 -2.56 -1.34
CA PRO A 466 -2.70 -2.23 -2.26
C PRO A 466 -2.37 -2.60 -3.71
N ALA A 467 -1.10 -2.59 -4.10
CA ALA A 467 -0.67 -3.10 -5.39
C ALA A 467 -1.04 -4.58 -5.55
N VAL A 468 -0.78 -5.40 -4.52
CA VAL A 468 -1.14 -6.82 -4.49
C VAL A 468 -2.66 -7.02 -4.36
N ALA A 469 -3.35 -6.21 -3.55
CA ALA A 469 -4.81 -6.23 -3.47
C ALA A 469 -5.46 -5.94 -4.84
N GLY A 470 -4.88 -5.03 -5.62
CA GLY A 470 -5.27 -4.77 -7.00
C GLY A 470 -5.07 -5.99 -7.92
N VAL A 471 -3.95 -6.70 -7.80
CA VAL A 471 -3.72 -7.96 -8.55
C VAL A 471 -4.73 -9.04 -8.15
N ALA A 472 -5.03 -9.18 -6.85
CA ALA A 472 -6.06 -10.09 -6.35
C ALA A 472 -7.45 -9.73 -6.91
N ALA A 473 -7.79 -8.45 -6.94
CA ALA A 473 -9.03 -7.96 -7.53
C ALA A 473 -9.12 -8.22 -9.04
N LEU A 474 -8.01 -8.06 -9.79
CA LEU A 474 -7.93 -8.44 -11.20
C LEU A 474 -8.22 -9.94 -11.39
N ILE A 475 -7.60 -10.81 -10.59
CA ILE A 475 -7.84 -12.26 -10.67
C ILE A 475 -9.31 -12.57 -10.39
N ARG A 476 -9.87 -12.07 -9.28
CA ARG A 476 -11.28 -12.27 -8.88
C ARG A 476 -12.26 -11.73 -9.94
N SER A 477 -11.93 -10.60 -10.57
CA SER A 477 -12.79 -9.98 -11.59
C SER A 477 -12.93 -10.86 -12.84
N TYR A 478 -11.84 -11.48 -13.28
CA TYR A 478 -11.84 -12.32 -14.49
C TYR A 478 -12.08 -13.81 -14.22
N TYR A 479 -11.91 -14.24 -12.97
CA TYR A 479 -12.06 -15.63 -12.52
C TYR A 479 -12.85 -15.69 -11.18
N PRO A 480 -14.13 -15.28 -11.17
CA PRO A 480 -14.91 -15.06 -9.94
C PRO A 480 -15.21 -16.32 -9.12
N LYS A 481 -14.91 -17.50 -9.65
CA LYS A 481 -15.08 -18.79 -8.96
C LYS A 481 -13.83 -19.25 -8.19
N LEU A 482 -12.71 -18.54 -8.35
CA LEU A 482 -11.51 -18.84 -7.58
C LEU A 482 -11.68 -18.35 -6.15
N THR A 483 -11.33 -19.22 -5.20
CA THR A 483 -11.41 -18.93 -3.77
C THR A 483 -10.28 -18.01 -3.30
N ALA A 484 -10.39 -17.44 -2.10
CA ALA A 484 -9.36 -16.60 -1.47
C ALA A 484 -8.03 -17.33 -1.40
N SER A 485 -8.05 -18.58 -0.90
CA SER A 485 -6.89 -19.49 -0.87
C SER A 485 -6.29 -19.68 -2.26
N GLN A 486 -7.10 -20.00 -3.28
CA GLN A 486 -6.60 -20.14 -4.65
C GLN A 486 -5.97 -18.85 -5.18
N VAL A 487 -6.54 -17.69 -4.89
CA VAL A 487 -5.98 -16.39 -5.29
C VAL A 487 -4.65 -16.11 -4.58
N LYS A 488 -4.56 -16.38 -3.27
CA LYS A 488 -3.31 -16.32 -2.48
C LYS A 488 -2.22 -17.16 -3.15
N HIS A 489 -2.49 -18.45 -3.35
CA HIS A 489 -1.53 -19.38 -3.95
C HIS A 489 -1.17 -19.01 -5.39
N ILE A 490 -2.11 -18.52 -6.20
CA ILE A 490 -1.79 -18.01 -7.56
C ILE A 490 -0.79 -16.86 -7.49
N ILE A 491 -0.99 -15.88 -6.61
CA ILE A 491 -0.09 -14.73 -6.49
C ILE A 491 1.30 -15.20 -6.04
N MET A 492 1.38 -16.05 -5.01
CA MET A 492 2.64 -16.56 -4.49
C MET A 492 3.37 -17.47 -5.49
N GLU A 493 2.66 -18.36 -6.18
CA GLU A 493 3.29 -19.35 -7.06
C GLU A 493 3.63 -18.81 -8.45
N SER A 494 2.90 -17.82 -8.96
CA SER A 494 3.12 -17.27 -10.31
C SER A 494 4.13 -16.12 -10.37
N GLY A 495 4.54 -15.59 -9.21
CA GLY A 495 5.50 -14.49 -9.11
C GLY A 495 6.86 -14.82 -9.74
N LEU A 496 7.63 -13.78 -10.04
CA LEU A 496 8.99 -13.91 -10.56
C LEU A 496 9.95 -14.18 -9.41
N ALA A 497 10.92 -15.09 -9.59
CA ALA A 497 11.91 -15.46 -8.57
C ALA A 497 13.32 -15.00 -8.97
N PRO A 498 13.69 -13.72 -8.76
CA PRO A 498 15.05 -13.25 -8.97
C PRO A 498 16.05 -14.03 -8.10
N ARG A 499 17.18 -14.44 -8.68
CA ARG A 499 18.27 -15.09 -7.91
C ARG A 499 19.31 -14.10 -7.38
N VAL A 500 19.17 -12.81 -7.71
CA VAL A 500 20.04 -11.76 -7.17
C VAL A 500 19.89 -11.68 -5.65
N LYS A 501 21.01 -11.47 -4.96
CA LYS A 501 20.98 -11.17 -3.53
C LYS A 501 20.59 -9.72 -3.32
N VAL A 502 19.63 -9.47 -2.45
CA VAL A 502 19.17 -8.14 -2.04
C VAL A 502 19.82 -7.73 -0.74
N ILE A 503 19.99 -6.42 -0.55
CA ILE A 503 20.40 -5.77 0.69
C ILE A 503 19.21 -5.72 1.64
N LEU A 504 19.43 -6.05 2.91
CA LEU A 504 18.38 -6.09 3.93
C LEU A 504 18.50 -4.90 4.88
N GLY A 505 17.41 -4.19 5.13
CA GLY A 505 17.38 -3.07 6.08
C GLY A 505 18.31 -1.91 5.72
N GLY A 506 18.68 -1.77 4.44
CA GLY A 506 19.68 -0.80 3.98
C GLY A 506 21.13 -1.10 4.40
N ASP A 507 21.40 -2.22 5.06
CA ASP A 507 22.73 -2.61 5.51
C ASP A 507 23.42 -3.49 4.47
N ALA A 508 24.37 -2.92 3.72
CA ALA A 508 25.11 -3.64 2.68
C ALA A 508 25.91 -4.86 3.19
N ALA A 509 26.14 -4.99 4.49
CA ALA A 509 26.73 -6.19 5.09
C ALA A 509 25.73 -7.35 5.22
N LYS A 510 24.42 -7.06 5.20
CA LYS A 510 23.33 -8.03 5.28
C LYS A 510 22.71 -8.23 3.90
N THR A 511 22.94 -9.42 3.33
CA THR A 511 22.37 -9.76 2.03
C THR A 511 21.79 -11.18 2.01
N ALA A 512 20.68 -11.35 1.31
CA ALA A 512 20.01 -12.64 1.15
C ALA A 512 19.32 -12.74 -0.21
N SER A 513 19.04 -13.95 -0.66
CA SER A 513 18.11 -14.19 -1.78
C SER A 513 16.67 -14.13 -1.28
N LEU A 514 15.72 -13.82 -2.17
CA LEU A 514 14.32 -13.65 -1.77
C LEU A 514 13.72 -14.90 -1.10
N ASP A 515 14.14 -16.11 -1.49
CA ASP A 515 13.70 -17.38 -0.86
C ASP A 515 14.19 -17.58 0.59
N LYS A 516 14.98 -16.64 1.12
CA LYS A 516 15.41 -16.61 2.52
C LYS A 516 14.76 -15.49 3.31
N VAL A 517 13.97 -14.64 2.66
CA VAL A 517 13.40 -13.43 3.26
C VAL A 517 11.91 -13.23 2.90
N SER A 518 11.32 -14.19 2.17
CA SER A 518 9.87 -14.37 2.04
C SER A 518 9.51 -15.83 1.78
N THR A 519 8.28 -16.22 2.13
CA THR A 519 7.71 -17.57 1.96
C THR A 519 7.76 -18.02 0.51
N SER A 520 7.37 -17.14 -0.44
CA SER A 520 7.36 -17.49 -1.87
C SER A 520 8.73 -17.33 -2.54
N GLY A 521 9.62 -16.53 -1.97
CA GLY A 521 10.85 -16.06 -2.60
C GLY A 521 10.63 -15.27 -3.89
N LYS A 522 9.47 -14.62 -4.05
CA LYS A 522 9.05 -14.02 -5.32
C LYS A 522 8.58 -12.58 -5.21
N ILE A 523 8.66 -11.89 -6.36
CA ILE A 523 8.01 -10.62 -6.61
C ILE A 523 6.71 -10.84 -7.39
N VAL A 524 5.66 -10.11 -7.04
CA VAL A 524 4.32 -10.27 -7.64
C VAL A 524 4.35 -9.92 -9.14
N ASN A 525 3.62 -10.70 -9.95
CA ASN A 525 3.51 -10.49 -11.39
C ASN A 525 2.08 -10.75 -11.89
N ALA A 526 1.34 -9.70 -12.20
CA ALA A 526 -0.05 -9.76 -12.62
C ALA A 526 -0.25 -10.55 -13.92
N TYR A 527 0.69 -10.45 -14.86
CA TYR A 527 0.62 -11.17 -16.14
C TYR A 527 0.69 -12.69 -15.93
N ASN A 528 1.67 -13.18 -15.17
CA ASN A 528 1.80 -14.59 -14.83
C ASN A 528 0.62 -15.06 -13.97
N ALA A 529 0.15 -14.23 -13.04
CA ALA A 529 -0.97 -14.56 -12.16
C ALA A 529 -2.24 -14.84 -12.96
N LEU A 530 -2.57 -14.02 -13.97
CA LEU A 530 -3.74 -14.27 -14.83
C LEU A 530 -3.59 -15.53 -15.69
N ILE A 531 -2.38 -15.88 -16.13
CA ILE A 531 -2.12 -17.15 -16.85
C ILE A 531 -2.36 -18.34 -15.92
N MET A 532 -1.86 -18.28 -14.70
CA MET A 532 -2.04 -19.34 -13.72
C MET A 532 -3.51 -19.45 -13.29
N ALA A 533 -4.19 -18.33 -13.07
CA ALA A 533 -5.62 -18.28 -12.77
C ALA A 533 -6.47 -18.94 -13.86
N ASP A 534 -6.17 -18.71 -15.14
CA ASP A 534 -6.84 -19.39 -16.26
C ASP A 534 -6.69 -20.91 -16.20
N ASN A 535 -5.49 -21.39 -15.84
CA ASN A 535 -5.21 -22.82 -15.75
C ASN A 535 -5.88 -23.45 -14.53
N VAL A 536 -5.91 -22.77 -13.38
CA VAL A 536 -6.62 -23.24 -12.18
C VAL A 536 -8.13 -23.26 -12.42
N ALA A 537 -8.69 -22.19 -12.99
CA ALA A 537 -10.11 -22.10 -13.30
C ALA A 537 -10.58 -23.17 -14.31
N LYS A 538 -9.68 -23.63 -15.19
CA LYS A 538 -9.93 -24.74 -16.14
C LYS A 538 -9.63 -26.13 -15.56
N GLY A 539 -9.21 -26.21 -14.29
CA GLY A 539 -8.86 -27.47 -13.62
C GLY A 539 -7.58 -28.14 -14.15
N LYS A 540 -6.71 -27.39 -14.86
CA LYS A 540 -5.42 -27.90 -15.37
C LYS A 540 -4.34 -27.91 -14.30
N ILE A 541 -4.40 -26.95 -13.37
CA ILE A 541 -3.57 -26.88 -12.17
C ILE A 541 -4.52 -27.03 -10.98
N LYS A 542 -4.11 -27.81 -9.98
CA LYS A 542 -4.78 -27.90 -8.69
C LYS A 542 -3.89 -27.23 -7.66
N LEU A 543 -4.48 -26.31 -6.91
CA LEU A 543 -3.91 -25.66 -5.75
C LEU A 543 -4.63 -26.21 -4.52
#